data_AF-A0A5K0VCC0-F1
#
_entry.id   AF-A0A5K0VCC0-F1
#
_cell.length_a   1.000
_cell.length_b   1.000
_cell.length_c   1.000
_cell.angle_alpha   90.00
_cell.angle_beta   90.00
_cell.angle_gamma   90.00
#
_symmetry.space_group_name_H-M   'P 1'
#
loop_
_entity.id
_entity.type
_entity.pdbx_description
1 polymer ?
#
loop_
_entity_poly.entity_id
_entity_poly.type
_entity_poly.pdbx_seq_one_letter_code
_entity_poly.pdbx_strand_id
1 'polypeptide(L)' 'AIDMNPTDASLLSNRSLCWIRLGQAEQALSDAKVCRELRPDWPKGCYREGAALRLLL' A
#
# COMPACT_ATOMS: atom_id res chain seq x y z
N ALA A 1 -10.99 -9.57 7.28
CA ALA A 1 -10.72 -9.58 5.82
C ALA A 1 -9.24 -9.76 5.51
N ILE A 2 -8.33 -8.94 6.06
CA ILE A 2 -6.88 -9.12 5.85
C ILE A 2 -6.30 -10.33 6.61
N ASP A 3 -6.89 -10.68 7.76
CA ASP A 3 -6.49 -11.89 8.50
C ASP A 3 -6.78 -13.19 7.74
N MET A 4 -7.55 -13.14 6.66
CA MET A 4 -7.86 -14.31 5.83
C MET A 4 -6.83 -14.54 4.72
N ASN A 5 -6.11 -13.49 4.28
CA ASN A 5 -5.06 -13.59 3.26
C ASN A 5 -4.12 -12.36 3.33
N PRO A 6 -3.10 -12.38 4.20
CA PRO A 6 -2.15 -11.27 4.34
C PRO A 6 -1.25 -11.09 3.11
N THR A 7 -1.30 -12.00 2.14
CA THR A 7 -0.47 -12.01 0.91
C THR A 7 -1.20 -11.53 -0.34
N ASP A 8 -2.47 -11.12 -0.22
CA ASP A 8 -3.16 -10.51 -1.37
C ASP A 8 -2.69 -9.07 -1.55
N ALA A 9 -1.76 -8.88 -2.49
CA ALA A 9 -1.25 -7.57 -2.89
C ALA A 9 -2.39 -6.59 -3.24
N SER A 10 -3.52 -7.07 -3.78
CA SER A 10 -4.66 -6.23 -4.13
C SER A 10 -5.35 -5.65 -2.90
N LEU A 11 -5.52 -6.46 -1.84
CA LEU A 11 -6.06 -5.99 -0.57
C LEU A 11 -5.12 -4.99 0.09
N LEU A 12 -3.82 -5.24 0.10
CA LEU A 12 -2.81 -4.32 0.65
C LEU A 12 -2.78 -2.99 -0.13
N SER A 13 -2.84 -3.03 -1.47
CA SER A 13 -2.90 -1.82 -2.30
C SER A 13 -4.17 -0.99 -2.05
N ASN A 14 -5.31 -1.66 -1.81
CA ASN A 14 -6.55 -0.99 -1.47
C ASN A 14 -6.52 -0.40 -0.05
N ARG A 15 -5.97 -1.12 0.92
CA ARG A 15 -5.81 -0.63 2.29
C ARG A 15 -4.84 0.57 2.33
N SER A 16 -3.72 0.50 1.60
CA SER A 16 -2.80 1.62 1.40
C SER A 16 -3.52 2.87 0.85
N LEU A 17 -4.41 2.70 -0.14
CA LEU A 17 -5.22 3.80 -0.65
C LEU A 17 -6.14 4.41 0.40
N CYS A 18 -6.76 3.58 1.24
CA CYS A 18 -7.60 4.06 2.34
C CYS A 18 -6.77 4.88 3.33
N TRP A 19 -5.58 4.42 3.69
CA TRP A 19 -4.67 5.18 4.56
C TRP A 19 -4.23 6.51 3.95
N ILE A 20 -3.91 6.54 2.65
CA ILE A 20 -3.62 7.79 1.91
C ILE A 20 -4.79 8.77 2.04
N ARG A 21 -6.03 8.31 1.86
CA ARG A 21 -7.23 9.16 1.96
C ARG A 21 -7.51 9.64 3.39
N LEU A 22 -7.04 8.89 4.39
CA LEU A 22 -7.12 9.26 5.81
C LEU A 22 -5.94 10.12 6.26
N GLY A 23 -4.98 10.45 5.38
CA GLY A 23 -3.78 11.19 5.73
C GLY A 23 -2.77 10.39 6.58
N GLN A 24 -2.97 9.08 6.71
CA GLN A 24 -2.14 8.19 7.50
C GLN A 24 -0.98 7.65 6.65
N ALA A 25 0.02 8.50 6.44
CA ALA A 25 1.08 8.26 5.46
C ALA A 25 1.98 7.05 5.81
N GLU A 26 2.30 6.83 7.09
CA GLU A 26 3.14 5.69 7.50
C GLU A 26 2.45 4.34 7.28
N GLN A 27 1.18 4.22 7.67
CA GLN A 27 0.38 3.03 7.43
C GLN A 27 0.21 2.76 5.94
N ALA A 28 0.01 3.82 5.14
CA ALA A 28 -0.05 3.72 3.69
C ALA A 28 1.24 3.18 3.09
N LEU A 29 2.39 3.66 3.57
CA LEU A 29 3.71 3.26 3.09
C LEU A 29 4.01 1.81 3.45
N SER A 30 3.68 1.39 4.67
CA SER A 30 3.85 0.01 5.12
C SER A 30 3.11 -0.97 4.19
N ASP A 31 1.83 -0.73 3.94
CA ASP A 31 1.03 -1.58 3.04
C ASP A 31 1.54 -1.56 1.59
N ALA A 32 1.99 -0.41 1.11
CA ALA A 32 2.53 -0.28 -0.25
C ALA A 32 3.85 -1.05 -0.42
N LYS A 33 4.72 -1.07 0.60
CA LYS A 33 5.97 -1.84 0.58
C LYS A 33 5.71 -3.34 0.52
N VAL A 34 4.84 -3.86 1.40
CA VAL A 34 4.47 -5.29 1.37
C VAL A 34 3.82 -5.65 0.02
N CYS A 35 2.97 -4.76 -0.52
CA CYS A 35 2.40 -4.94 -1.86
C CYS A 35 3.48 -5.05 -2.96
N ARG A 36 4.57 -4.27 -2.89
CA ARG A 36 5.68 -4.34 -3.82
C ARG A 36 6.55 -5.58 -3.62
N GLU A 37 6.75 -6.02 -2.39
CA GLU A 37 7.47 -7.27 -2.10
C GLU A 37 6.73 -8.48 -2.68
N LEU A 38 5.39 -8.50 -2.55
CA LEU A 38 4.56 -9.58 -3.09
C LEU A 38 4.44 -9.54 -4.62
N ARG A 39 4.41 -8.34 -5.22
CA ARG A 39 4.33 -8.15 -6.68
C ARG A 39 5.21 -7.00 -7.15
N PRO A 40 6.52 -7.23 -7.35
CA PRO A 40 7.47 -6.18 -7.73
C PRO A 40 7.12 -5.48 -9.04
N ASP A 41 6.57 -6.24 -10.01
CA ASP A 41 6.23 -5.74 -11.34
C ASP A 41 4.83 -5.11 -11.43
N TRP A 42 4.14 -4.92 -10.30
CA TRP A 42 2.77 -4.42 -10.32
C TRP A 42 2.71 -2.88 -10.23
N PRO A 43 2.27 -2.18 -11.30
CA PRO A 43 2.35 -0.71 -11.35
C PRO A 43 1.55 -0.01 -10.24
N LYS A 44 0.45 -0.63 -9.79
CA LYS A 44 -0.38 -0.08 -8.71
C LYS A 44 0.36 -0.08 -7.37
N GLY A 45 1.20 -1.09 -7.08
CA GLY A 45 2.01 -1.12 -5.86
C GLY A 45 3.01 0.05 -5.81
N CYS A 46 3.75 0.24 -6.90
CA CYS A 46 4.69 1.36 -7.05
C CYS A 46 4.00 2.73 -6.93
N TYR A 47 2.82 2.89 -7.55
CA TYR A 47 2.05 4.13 -7.45
C TYR A 47 1.62 4.43 -6.00
N ARG A 48 1.17 3.41 -5.25
CA ARG A 48 0.76 3.58 -3.84
C ARG A 48 1.94 4.00 -2.96
N GLU A 49 3.12 3.41 -3.18
CA GLU A 49 4.31 3.79 -2.42
C GLU A 49 4.70 5.24 -2.68
N GLY A 50 4.75 5.67 -3.94
CA GLY A 50 5.02 7.07 -4.28
C GLY A 50 3.99 8.04 -3.71
N ALA A 51 2.71 7.66 -3.74
CA ALA A 51 1.65 8.48 -3.14
C ALA A 51 1.77 8.57 -1.61
N ALA A 52 2.15 7.49 -0.94
CA ALA A 52 2.40 7.48 0.51
C ALA A 52 3.64 8.33 0.87
N LEU A 53 4.74 8.20 0.11
CA LEU A 53 5.94 9.02 0.30
C LEU A 53 5.66 10.50 0.09
N ARG A 54 4.82 10.86 -0.88
CA ARG A 54 4.41 12.26 -1.10
C ARG A 54 3.67 12.86 0.10
N LEU A 55 2.97 12.06 0.90
CA LEU A 55 2.29 12.54 2.11
C LEU A 55 3.24 12.67 3.32
N LEU A 56 4.42 12.08 3.28
CA LEU A 56 5.44 12.19 4.32
C LEU A 56 6.36 13.42 4.14
N LEU A 57 6.34 14.01 2.94
CA LEU A 57 7.07 15.24 2.58
C LEU A 57 6.19 16.47 2.79
#